data_AF-A0A2Z2P5V1-F1
#
_entry.id   AF-A0A2Z2P5V1-F1
#
_cell.length_a   1.000
_cell.length_b   1.000
_cell.length_c   1.000
_cell.angle_alpha   90.00
_cell.angle_beta   90.00
_cell.angle_gamma   90.00
#
_symmetry.space_group_name_H-M   'P 1'
#
loop_
_entity.id
_entity.type
_entity.pdbx_description
1 polymer ?
#
loop_
_entity_poly.entity_id
_entity_poly.type
_entity_poly.pdbx_seq_one_letter_code
_entity_poly.pdbx_strand_id
1 'polypeptide(L)' 'MRLFSTDLFRNFGIGFVLGAVLIVGANAESWSDAVAAPAQAAEIVKAPAPAAEFVIAPSEG' A
#
# COMPACT_ATOMS: atom_id res chain seq x y z
N MET A 1 10.81 -11.40 33.71
CA MET A 1 9.72 -11.93 32.86
C MET A 1 10.31 -12.30 31.51
N ARG A 2 10.40 -13.60 31.16
CA ARG A 2 10.78 -14.01 29.79
C ARG A 2 9.57 -13.72 28.90
N LEU A 3 9.54 -12.52 28.31
CA LEU A 3 8.40 -12.00 27.56
C LEU A 3 8.03 -12.87 26.34
N PHE A 4 8.92 -13.75 25.89
CA PHE A 4 8.62 -14.73 24.86
C PHE A 4 9.33 -16.04 25.17
N SER A 5 8.58 -17.04 25.59
CA SER A 5 9.10 -18.40 25.76
C SER A 5 9.47 -18.97 24.39
N THR A 6 10.57 -19.71 24.31
CA THR A 6 11.05 -20.35 23.08
C THR A 6 9.96 -21.20 22.42
N ASP A 7 9.09 -21.84 23.22
CA ASP A 7 7.95 -22.59 22.72
C ASP A 7 6.90 -21.73 22.02
N LEU A 8 6.69 -20.48 22.46
CA LEU A 8 5.77 -19.55 21.81
C LEU A 8 6.24 -19.24 20.39
N PHE A 9 7.52 -18.87 20.22
CA PHE A 9 8.09 -18.63 18.90
C PHE A 9 8.10 -19.87 18.03
N ARG A 10 8.37 -21.05 18.59
CA ARG A 10 8.37 -22.31 17.84
C ARG A 10 6.97 -22.65 17.33
N ASN A 11 5.97 -22.62 18.20
CA ASN A 11 4.60 -22.97 17.85
C ASN A 11 3.97 -21.94 16.92
N PHE A 12 4.19 -20.65 17.20
CA PHE A 12 3.77 -19.55 16.31
C PHE A 12 4.45 -19.66 14.95
N GLY A 13 5.77 -19.85 14.91
CA GLY A 13 6.53 -19.95 13.67
C GLY A 13 6.07 -21.12 12.79
N ILE A 14 5.86 -22.30 13.38
CA ILE A 14 5.35 -23.47 12.65
C ILE A 14 3.95 -23.18 12.09
N GLY A 15 3.04 -22.67 12.93
CA GLY A 15 1.68 -22.33 12.50
C GLY A 15 1.65 -21.24 11.42
N PHE A 16 2.50 -20.23 11.55
CA PHE A 16 2.64 -19.14 10.59
C PHE A 16 3.15 -19.64 9.25
N VAL A 17 4.21 -20.45 9.22
CA VAL A 17 4.77 -21.00 7.98
C VAL A 17 3.75 -21.90 7.28
N LEU A 18 3.09 -22.80 8.02
CA LEU A 18 2.05 -23.66 7.45
C LEU A 18 0.89 -22.83 6.90
N GLY A 19 0.40 -21.85 7.67
CA GLY A 19 -0.67 -20.96 7.23
C GLY A 19 -0.30 -20.15 5.99
N ALA A 20 0.91 -19.58 5.96
CA ALA A 20 1.41 -18.80 4.83
C ALA A 20 1.48 -19.65 3.56
N VAL A 21 2.02 -20.88 3.65
CA VAL A 21 2.08 -21.80 2.50
C VAL A 21 0.68 -22.14 1.98
N LEU A 22 -0.27 -22.40 2.88
CA LEU A 22 -1.65 -22.68 2.49
C LEU A 22 -2.32 -21.50 1.80
N ILE A 23 -2.17 -20.28 2.33
CA ILE A 23 -2.76 -19.06 1.77
C ILE A 23 -2.14 -18.73 0.41
N VAL A 24 -0.82 -18.78 0.29
CA VAL A 24 -0.11 -18.52 -0.97
C VAL A 24 -0.50 -19.56 -2.01
N GLY A 25 -0.52 -20.85 -1.64
CA GLY A 25 -0.95 -21.92 -2.55
C GLY A 25 -2.39 -21.75 -3.00
N ALA A 26 -3.32 -21.44 -2.08
CA ALA A 26 -4.74 -21.25 -2.41
C ALA A 26 -5.02 -20.02 -3.28
N ASN A 27 -4.12 -19.03 -3.28
CA ASN A 27 -4.27 -17.79 -4.04
C ASN A 27 -3.25 -17.69 -5.19
N ALA A 28 -2.51 -18.75 -5.51
CA ALA A 28 -1.42 -18.71 -6.48
C ALA A 28 -1.91 -18.28 -7.88
N GLU A 29 -3.12 -18.69 -8.27
CA GLU A 29 -3.74 -18.29 -9.54
C GLU A 29 -4.31 -16.86 -9.53
N SER A 30 -4.74 -16.34 -8.37
CA SER A 30 -5.37 -15.02 -8.26
C SER A 30 -4.36 -13.86 -8.08
N TRP A 31 -3.11 -14.16 -7.75
CA TRP A 31 -2.07 -13.14 -7.54
C TRP A 31 -1.71 -12.35 -8.79
N SER A 32 -1.89 -12.92 -9.99
CA SER A 32 -1.68 -12.18 -11.25
C SER A 32 -2.59 -10.94 -11.35
N ASP A 33 -3.84 -11.05 -10.90
CA ASP A 33 -4.82 -9.95 -10.97
C ASP A 33 -4.65 -8.95 -9.82
N ALA A 34 -4.19 -9.40 -8.65
CA ALA A 34 -3.95 -8.53 -7.50
C ALA A 34 -2.64 -7.72 -7.61
N VAL A 35 -1.67 -8.21 -8.38
CA VAL A 35 -0.41 -7.51 -8.69
C VAL A 35 -0.52 -6.67 -9.97
N ALA A 36 -1.62 -6.80 -10.72
CA ALA A 36 -1.94 -5.92 -11.84
C ALA A 36 -2.12 -4.48 -11.32
N ALA A 37 -1.16 -3.64 -11.72
CA ALA A 37 -1.02 -2.19 -11.57
C ALA A 37 -1.72 -1.54 -10.36
N PRO A 38 -0.97 -0.99 -9.38
CA PRO A 38 -1.55 -0.25 -8.27
C PRO A 38 -2.46 0.86 -8.81
N ALA A 39 -3.62 1.02 -8.16
CA ALA A 39 -4.70 1.97 -8.44
C ALA A 39 -4.33 3.05 -9.47
N GLN A 40 -4.97 3.00 -10.64
CA GLN A 40 -4.84 4.07 -11.63
C GLN A 40 -5.20 5.40 -10.96
N ALA A 41 -4.21 6.26 -10.76
CA ALA A 41 -4.43 7.60 -10.27
C ALA A 41 -5.44 8.27 -11.22
N ALA A 42 -6.49 8.86 -10.65
CA ALA A 42 -7.47 9.60 -11.44
C ALA A 42 -6.74 10.66 -12.28
N GLU A 43 -7.08 10.74 -13.56
CA GLU A 43 -6.53 11.74 -14.46
C GLU A 43 -6.77 13.13 -13.87
N ILE A 44 -5.71 13.93 -13.74
CA ILE A 44 -5.82 15.31 -13.28
C ILE A 44 -6.55 16.07 -14.38
N VAL A 45 -7.85 16.28 -14.20
CA VAL A 45 -8.61 17.23 -15.02
C VAL A 45 -7.92 18.59 -14.85
N LYS A 46 -7.33 19.09 -15.94
CA LYS A 46 -6.63 20.38 -15.98
C LYS A 46 -7.53 21.44 -15.33
N ALA A 47 -7.14 21.89 -14.14
CA ALA A 47 -7.85 22.96 -13.47
C ALA A 47 -7.84 24.21 -14.38
N PRO A 48 -8.95 24.97 -14.47
CA PRO A 48 -8.93 26.25 -15.15
C PRO A 48 -7.76 27.10 -14.65
N ALA A 49 -7.07 27.78 -15.55
CA ALA A 49 -6.04 28.73 -15.14
C ALA A 49 -6.65 29.77 -14.18
N PRO A 50 -5.94 30.18 -13.11
CA PRO A 50 -6.43 31.21 -12.21
C PRO A 50 -6.86 32.45 -13.00
N ALA A 51 -8.04 32.99 -12.67
CA ALA A 51 -8.49 34.23 -13.28
C ALA A 51 -7.49 35.35 -12.95
N ALA A 52 -7.17 36.19 -13.95
CA ALA A 52 -6.16 37.23 -13.85
C ALA A 52 -6.43 38.24 -12.71
N GLU A 53 -7.67 38.32 -12.25
CA GLU A 53 -8.12 39.13 -11.12
C GLU A 53 -7.59 38.68 -9.74
N PHE A 54 -7.04 37.47 -9.62
CA PHE A 54 -6.46 36.93 -8.38
C PHE A 54 -4.93 36.79 -8.41
N VAL A 55 -4.27 37.28 -9.46
CA VAL A 55 -2.80 37.27 -9.56
C VAL A 55 -2.26 38.48 -8.80
N ILE A 56 -1.69 38.25 -7.61
CA ILE A 56 -0.99 39.30 -6.86
C ILE A 56 0.34 39.56 -7.58
N ALA A 57 0.48 40.74 -8.18
CA ALA A 57 1.75 41.17 -8.75
C ALA A 57 2.82 41.27 -7.64
N PRO A 58 4.08 40.89 -7.89
CA PRO A 58 5.15 41.12 -6.93
C PRO A 58 5.24 42.62 -6.63
N SER A 59 5.28 43.00 -5.35
CA SER A 59 5.53 44.39 -4.96
C SER A 59 6.91 44.78 -5.49
N GLU A 60 6.97 45.78 -6.36
CA GLU A 60 8.23 46.39 -6.77
C GLU A 60 8.95 46.91 -5.51
N GLY A 61 10.17 46.41 -5.28
CA GLY A 61 11.04 46.85 -4.19
C GLY A 61 11.81 48.11 -4.52
#